data_AF-Q7RFG9-F1
#
_entry.id   AF-Q7RFG9-F1
#
_cell.length_a   1.000
_cell.length_b   1.000
_cell.length_c   1.000
_cell.angle_alpha   90.00
_cell.angle_beta   90.00
_cell.angle_gamma   90.00
#
_symmetry.space_group_name_H-M   'P 1'
#
loop_
_entity.id
_entity.type
_entity.pdbx_description
1 polymer ?
#
loop_
_entity_poly.entity_id
_entity_poly.type
_entity_poly.pdbx_seq_one_letter_code
_entity_poly.pdbx_strand_id
1 'polypeptide(L)'
;MLTSTVCKEFDSLRGDFSDELDDSGDYISTSGTLKHYCPDKQCKNYINLVKGGCLWLLERFYGSKTVFFHYSNNNIDIVVYIMMWLGYKLNKMVNTQFTNINEFYDKHMKTIQECKKNIDNVEGYSSYNDLINKKNDFLNIPNEDMSKFYDAFKSLCKLYTECDNSDSDYNSYLENTQEFVKKYEQLKDLDISENESYSQLFSILSKDYDNFKNKCYYFPPLLTYSLISIALIFVAIPIFLGISYKVNNKELKNISFKYMQTLTKKSYVF
;
A
#
# COMPACT_ATOMS: atom_id res chain seq x y z
N MET A 1 13.64 3.08 -4.21
CA MET A 1 13.05 1.72 -4.15
C MET A 1 12.61 1.44 -2.73
N LEU A 2 11.53 0.70 -2.58
CA LEU A 2 11.02 0.24 -1.29
C LEU A 2 12.01 -0.75 -0.64
N THR A 3 12.13 -0.65 0.68
CA THR A 3 12.94 -1.55 1.51
C THR A 3 12.11 -2.03 2.71
N SER A 4 12.52 -3.12 3.33
CA SER A 4 11.91 -3.58 4.58
C SER A 4 12.09 -2.58 5.72
N THR A 5 13.18 -1.80 5.73
CA THR A 5 13.38 -0.70 6.67
C THR A 5 12.24 0.32 6.57
N VAL A 6 11.92 0.77 5.35
CA VAL A 6 10.79 1.68 5.13
C VAL A 6 9.49 1.07 5.65
N CYS A 7 9.20 -0.18 5.30
CA CYS A 7 8.01 -0.87 5.77
C CYS A 7 7.93 -0.96 7.30
N LYS A 8 9.02 -1.31 7.98
CA LYS A 8 9.08 -1.39 9.46
C LYS A 8 8.78 -0.07 10.15
N GLU A 9 9.17 1.06 9.57
CA GLU A 9 8.85 2.38 10.12
C GLU A 9 7.36 2.71 9.96
N PHE A 10 6.74 2.36 8.83
CA PHE A 10 5.28 2.43 8.69
C PHE A 10 4.56 1.49 9.67
N ASP A 11 5.09 0.29 9.90
CA ASP A 11 4.52 -0.67 10.87
C ASP A 11 4.60 -0.11 12.29
N SER A 12 5.72 0.54 12.63
CA SER A 12 5.93 1.23 13.91
C SER A 12 4.90 2.35 14.10
N LEU A 13 4.68 3.19 13.08
CA LEU A 13 3.62 4.20 13.11
C LEU A 13 2.24 3.57 13.27
N ARG A 14 1.96 2.44 12.62
CA ARG A 14 0.66 1.74 12.78
C ARG A 14 0.46 1.22 14.19
N GLY A 15 1.52 0.85 14.90
CA GLY A 15 1.46 0.50 16.32
C GLY A 15 1.07 1.68 17.20
N ASP A 16 1.49 2.89 16.84
CA ASP A 16 1.19 4.13 17.58
C ASP A 16 -0.10 4.83 17.13
N PHE A 17 -0.51 4.62 15.88
CA PHE A 17 -1.68 5.21 15.24
C PHE A 17 -2.30 4.20 14.25
N SER A 18 -3.17 3.35 14.81
CA SER A 18 -3.82 2.25 14.11
C SER A 18 -4.52 2.68 12.82
N ASP A 19 -4.51 1.78 11.83
CA ASP A 19 -5.28 1.90 10.59
C ASP A 19 -6.75 1.52 10.77
N GLU A 20 -7.08 0.81 11.84
CA GLU A 20 -8.42 0.34 12.19
C GLU A 20 -8.97 1.18 13.36
N LEU A 21 -10.26 1.52 13.28
CA LEU A 21 -11.00 2.08 14.42
C LEU A 21 -11.26 0.96 15.42
N ASP A 22 -11.17 1.22 16.72
CA ASP A 22 -11.72 0.28 17.69
C ASP A 22 -13.26 0.31 17.66
N ASP A 23 -13.88 -0.71 18.29
CA ASP A 23 -15.33 -0.84 18.40
C ASP A 23 -16.02 0.36 19.09
N SER A 24 -15.25 1.23 19.76
CA SER A 24 -15.76 2.44 20.40
C SER A 24 -15.75 3.68 19.50
N GLY A 25 -15.19 3.57 18.29
CA GLY A 25 -15.05 4.69 17.36
C GLY A 25 -14.01 5.72 17.77
N ASP A 26 -13.20 5.43 18.80
CA ASP A 26 -12.12 6.28 19.25
C ASP A 26 -10.81 5.86 18.55
N TYR A 27 -9.98 6.85 18.23
CA TYR A 27 -8.65 6.59 17.71
C TYR A 27 -7.79 6.08 18.85
N ILE A 28 -7.69 4.75 18.95
CA ILE A 28 -6.88 3.98 19.90
C ILE A 28 -5.64 4.76 20.33
N SER A 29 -5.58 5.02 21.64
CA SER A 29 -4.43 5.47 22.43
C SER A 29 -3.13 5.68 21.64
N THR A 30 -2.86 6.92 21.24
CA THR A 30 -1.48 7.31 20.88
C THR A 30 -0.51 6.85 21.93
N SER A 31 0.49 6.08 21.54
CA SER A 31 1.67 5.90 22.37
C SER A 31 2.32 7.28 22.62
N GLY A 32 3.07 7.41 23.72
CA GLY A 32 3.66 8.67 24.14
C GLY A 32 4.58 9.30 23.08
N THR A 33 5.23 8.49 22.25
CA THR A 33 6.23 8.96 21.27
C THR A 33 5.60 9.86 20.21
N LEU A 34 4.45 9.47 19.65
CA LEU A 34 3.77 10.25 18.60
C LEU A 34 3.26 11.60 19.12
N LYS A 35 2.94 11.70 20.42
CA LYS A 35 2.48 12.95 21.04
C LYS A 35 3.47 14.10 20.91
N HIS A 36 4.77 13.80 20.88
CA HIS A 36 5.81 14.80 20.73
C HIS A 36 5.82 15.47 19.35
N TYR A 37 5.24 14.81 18.34
CA TYR A 37 5.18 15.29 16.96
C TYR A 37 3.90 16.06 16.64
N CYS A 38 2.89 16.00 17.52
CA CYS A 38 1.69 16.80 17.36
C CYS A 38 1.98 18.28 17.69
N PRO A 39 1.50 19.24 16.86
CA PRO A 39 1.73 20.66 17.13
C PRO A 39 1.14 21.16 18.46
N ASP A 40 0.07 20.53 18.95
CA ASP A 40 -0.54 20.82 20.26
C ASP A 40 0.11 20.04 21.42
N LYS A 41 1.10 19.17 21.11
CA LYS A 41 1.78 18.22 22.01
C LYS A 41 0.86 17.26 22.75
N GLN A 42 -0.40 17.15 22.33
CA GLN A 42 -1.44 16.39 23.03
C GLN A 42 -2.21 15.47 22.09
N CYS A 43 -2.16 15.70 20.78
CA CYS A 43 -2.88 14.94 19.74
C CYS A 43 -4.36 14.73 20.05
N LYS A 44 -5.04 15.76 20.56
CA LYS A 44 -6.39 15.60 21.13
C LYS A 44 -7.49 15.26 20.12
N ASN A 45 -7.22 15.44 18.83
CA ASN A 45 -8.18 15.20 17.78
C ASN A 45 -7.51 14.52 16.58
N TYR A 46 -8.33 13.93 15.71
CA TYR A 46 -7.86 13.19 14.55
C TYR A 46 -6.96 14.00 13.62
N ILE A 47 -7.30 15.26 13.37
CA ILE A 47 -6.47 16.14 12.53
C ILE A 47 -5.07 16.27 13.12
N ASN A 48 -4.95 16.49 14.43
CA ASN A 48 -3.65 16.57 15.09
C ASN A 48 -2.91 15.22 15.09
N LEU A 49 -3.61 14.09 15.19
CA LEU A 49 -3.02 12.76 15.03
C LEU A 49 -2.41 12.56 13.64
N VAL A 50 -3.17 12.89 12.59
CA VAL A 50 -2.71 12.80 11.20
C VAL A 50 -1.52 13.72 10.95
N LYS A 51 -1.55 14.96 11.48
CA LYS A 51 -0.42 15.90 11.42
C LYS A 51 0.81 15.31 12.11
N GLY A 52 0.65 14.80 13.33
CA GLY A 52 1.73 14.18 14.10
C GLY A 52 2.34 12.97 13.40
N GLY A 53 1.51 12.07 12.86
CA GLY A 53 1.96 10.91 12.09
C GLY A 53 2.71 11.29 10.81
N CYS A 54 2.22 12.30 10.08
CA CYS A 54 2.90 12.80 8.90
C CYS A 54 4.26 13.41 9.25
N LEU A 55 4.31 14.26 10.29
CA LEU A 55 5.55 14.87 10.77
C LEU A 55 6.55 13.82 11.27
N TRP A 56 6.07 12.79 11.98
CA TRP A 56 6.88 11.68 12.45
C TRP A 56 7.53 10.93 11.28
N LEU A 57 6.76 10.56 10.24
CA LEU A 57 7.30 9.90 9.04
C LEU A 57 8.33 10.79 8.33
N LEU A 58 8.02 12.07 8.15
CA LEU A 58 8.93 13.02 7.52
C LEU A 58 10.24 13.13 8.29
N GLU A 59 10.20 13.26 9.62
CA GLU A 59 11.41 13.31 10.42
C GLU A 59 12.17 11.99 10.40
N ARG A 60 11.47 10.86 10.48
CA ARG A 60 12.07 9.52 10.50
C ARG A 60 12.81 9.18 9.21
N PHE A 61 12.32 9.67 8.07
CA PHE A 61 12.92 9.41 6.76
C PHE A 61 13.81 10.54 6.24
N TYR A 62 13.63 11.77 6.72
CA TYR A 62 14.22 12.97 6.10
C TYR A 62 14.78 13.99 7.09
N GLY A 63 14.77 13.73 8.40
CA GLY A 63 15.13 14.73 9.42
C GLY A 63 16.58 15.22 9.40
N SER A 64 17.48 14.49 8.76
CA SER A 64 18.87 14.92 8.52
C SER A 64 19.50 14.10 7.39
N LYS A 65 20.69 14.50 6.92
CA LYS A 65 21.49 13.74 5.95
C LYS A 65 21.71 12.29 6.38
N THR A 66 22.09 12.07 7.64
CA THR A 66 22.37 10.73 8.17
C THR A 66 21.11 9.87 8.22
N VAL A 67 19.99 10.46 8.66
CA VAL A 67 18.68 9.81 8.72
C VAL A 67 18.20 9.45 7.31
N PHE A 68 18.30 10.38 6.36
CA PHE A 68 17.91 10.18 4.98
C PHE A 68 18.72 9.08 4.27
N PHE A 69 20.03 9.03 4.53
CA PHE A 69 20.86 7.94 4.05
C PHE A 69 20.45 6.60 4.67
N HIS A 70 20.26 6.55 6.00
CA HIS A 70 20.03 5.29 6.70
C HIS A 70 18.66 4.67 6.43
N TYR A 71 17.59 5.46 6.53
CA TYR A 71 16.21 4.94 6.46
C TYR A 71 15.64 4.95 5.04
N SER A 72 16.06 5.92 4.22
CA SER A 72 15.53 6.11 2.87
C SER A 72 16.53 5.75 1.78
N ASN A 73 17.79 5.41 2.13
CA ASN A 73 18.86 5.18 1.15
C ASN A 73 19.00 6.33 0.13
N ASN A 74 18.91 7.57 0.62
CA ASN A 74 18.88 8.79 -0.20
C ASN A 74 17.77 8.83 -1.27
N ASN A 75 16.69 8.06 -1.09
CA ASN A 75 15.57 8.03 -2.03
C ASN A 75 14.48 9.03 -1.64
N ILE A 76 14.33 10.10 -2.40
CA ILE A 76 13.25 11.07 -2.17
C ILE A 76 11.85 10.48 -2.40
N ASP A 77 11.74 9.39 -3.18
CA ASP A 77 10.44 8.82 -3.53
C ASP A 77 9.72 8.18 -2.33
N ILE A 78 10.36 8.00 -1.17
CA ILE A 78 9.68 7.52 0.04
C ILE A 78 8.51 8.45 0.44
N VAL A 79 8.59 9.74 0.11
CA VAL A 79 7.53 10.73 0.38
C VAL A 79 6.22 10.36 -0.32
N VAL A 80 6.27 9.62 -1.44
CA VAL A 80 5.08 9.16 -2.15
C VAL A 80 4.30 8.16 -1.29
N TYR A 81 4.96 7.24 -0.57
CA TYR A 81 4.26 6.34 0.35
C TYR A 81 3.71 7.09 1.57
N ILE A 82 4.39 8.15 2.02
CA ILE A 82 3.86 9.05 3.07
C ILE A 82 2.57 9.72 2.58
N MET A 83 2.53 10.16 1.31
CA MET A 83 1.32 10.71 0.70
C MET A 83 0.21 9.64 0.58
N MET A 84 0.51 8.42 0.13
CA MET A 84 -0.47 7.32 0.11
C MET A 84 -1.08 7.08 1.51
N TRP A 85 -0.22 6.99 2.54
CA TRP A 85 -0.66 6.86 3.94
C TRP A 85 -1.53 8.03 4.40
N LEU A 86 -1.15 9.25 4.04
CA LEU A 86 -1.90 10.45 4.40
C LEU A 86 -3.28 10.44 3.76
N GLY A 87 -3.37 10.14 2.46
CA GLY A 87 -4.64 9.99 1.75
C GLY A 87 -5.53 8.89 2.36
N TYR A 88 -4.95 7.74 2.73
CA TYR A 88 -5.65 6.68 3.46
C TYR A 88 -6.26 7.18 4.78
N LYS A 89 -5.47 7.86 5.62
CA LYS A 89 -5.98 8.38 6.90
C LYS A 89 -7.07 9.43 6.67
N LEU A 90 -6.88 10.36 5.74
CA LEU A 90 -7.90 11.37 5.42
C LEU A 90 -9.20 10.74 4.91
N ASN A 91 -9.11 9.67 4.11
CA ASN A 91 -10.28 8.91 3.65
C ASN A 91 -11.04 8.21 4.79
N LYS A 92 -10.34 7.83 5.88
CA LYS A 92 -10.94 7.20 7.07
C LYS A 92 -11.51 8.21 8.07
N MET A 93 -11.40 9.51 7.81
CA MET A 93 -11.94 10.54 8.70
C MET A 93 -13.48 10.53 8.71
N VAL A 94 -14.08 10.50 9.90
CA VAL A 94 -15.54 10.60 10.05
C VAL A 94 -15.98 11.99 9.57
N ASN A 95 -16.84 12.01 8.55
CA ASN A 95 -17.19 13.18 7.74
C ASN A 95 -16.01 13.67 6.89
N THR A 96 -15.89 13.19 5.66
CA THR A 96 -14.81 13.52 4.72
C THR A 96 -14.69 15.04 4.52
N GLN A 97 -13.78 15.67 5.26
CA GLN A 97 -13.56 17.13 5.21
C GLN A 97 -12.60 17.54 4.08
N PHE A 98 -11.78 16.62 3.62
CA PHE A 98 -10.73 16.85 2.63
C PHE A 98 -10.92 15.87 1.49
N THR A 99 -11.10 16.38 0.28
CA THR A 99 -11.28 15.51 -0.91
C THR A 99 -9.97 14.88 -1.35
N ASN A 100 -8.85 15.57 -1.10
CA ASN A 100 -7.49 15.16 -1.45
C ASN A 100 -6.48 15.66 -0.40
N ILE A 101 -5.21 15.31 -0.58
CA ILE A 101 -4.12 15.67 0.35
C ILE A 101 -3.81 17.17 0.28
N ASN A 102 -3.94 17.79 -0.90
CA ASN A 102 -3.61 19.19 -1.11
C ASN A 102 -4.42 20.12 -0.19
N GLU A 103 -5.73 19.90 -0.07
CA GLU A 103 -6.61 20.68 0.82
C GLU A 103 -6.18 20.58 2.29
N PHE A 104 -5.85 19.38 2.75
CA PHE A 104 -5.35 19.17 4.11
C PHE A 104 -3.98 19.82 4.31
N TYR A 105 -3.07 19.64 3.36
CA TYR A 105 -1.71 20.14 3.42
C TYR A 105 -1.69 21.67 3.50
N ASP A 106 -2.40 22.36 2.59
CA ASP A 106 -2.47 23.82 2.57
C ASP A 106 -3.09 24.39 3.86
N LYS A 107 -4.14 23.75 4.38
CA LYS A 107 -4.86 24.22 5.57
C LYS A 107 -4.13 23.93 6.87
N HIS A 108 -3.47 22.78 6.98
CA HIS A 108 -3.02 22.25 8.27
C HIS A 108 -1.51 21.98 8.39
N MET A 109 -0.78 21.80 7.30
CA MET A 109 0.63 21.36 7.33
C MET A 109 1.61 22.42 6.82
N LYS A 110 1.36 23.03 5.67
CA LYS A 110 2.28 23.94 4.95
C LYS A 110 2.83 25.07 5.82
N THR A 111 2.03 25.55 6.76
CA THR A 111 2.38 26.67 7.64
C THR A 111 3.13 26.28 8.92
N ILE A 112 3.14 24.99 9.27
CA ILE A 112 3.84 24.44 10.44
C ILE A 112 5.34 24.75 10.36
N GLN A 113 5.93 25.15 11.50
CA GLN A 113 7.33 25.56 11.57
C GLN A 113 8.28 24.42 11.17
N GLU A 114 8.03 23.22 11.67
CA GLU A 114 8.78 22.00 11.37
C GLU A 114 8.82 21.69 9.87
N CYS A 115 7.72 21.92 9.15
CA CYS A 115 7.66 21.69 7.71
C CYS A 115 8.46 22.73 6.88
N LYS A 116 8.61 23.95 7.41
CA LYS A 116 9.37 25.04 6.78
C LYS A 116 10.85 25.04 7.13
N LYS A 117 11.22 24.38 8.22
CA LYS A 117 12.58 24.38 8.73
C LYS A 117 13.53 23.87 7.64
N ASN A 118 14.60 24.62 7.40
CA ASN A 118 15.66 24.19 6.50
C ASN A 118 16.41 22.99 7.07
N ILE A 119 16.74 22.05 6.20
CA ILE A 119 17.48 20.84 6.51
C ILE A 119 18.81 20.92 5.78
N ASP A 120 19.86 21.23 6.52
CA ASP A 120 21.17 21.49 5.93
C ASP A 120 21.85 20.21 5.44
N ASN A 121 22.69 20.36 4.42
CA ASN A 121 23.58 19.31 3.89
C ASN A 121 22.85 18.08 3.32
N VAL A 122 21.60 18.22 2.90
CA VAL A 122 20.88 17.18 2.16
C VAL A 122 20.74 17.56 0.70
N GLU A 123 21.05 16.62 -0.18
CA GLU A 123 20.87 16.79 -1.62
C GLU A 123 19.45 16.34 -2.02
N GLY A 124 18.81 17.10 -2.89
CA GLY A 124 17.49 16.78 -3.43
C GLY A 124 16.32 17.53 -2.79
N TYR A 125 16.41 17.93 -1.52
CA TYR A 125 15.40 18.77 -0.85
C TYR A 125 16.01 19.68 0.23
N SER A 126 15.32 20.79 0.53
CA SER A 126 15.77 21.80 1.51
C SER A 126 14.89 21.89 2.75
N SER A 127 13.64 21.40 2.69
CA SER A 127 12.68 21.35 3.79
C SER A 127 11.64 20.27 3.49
N TYR A 128 10.78 19.91 4.46
CA TYR A 128 9.68 18.99 4.16
C TYR A 128 8.66 19.58 3.19
N ASN A 129 8.44 20.90 3.23
CA ASN A 129 7.60 21.58 2.24
C ASN A 129 8.17 21.46 0.83
N ASP A 130 9.48 21.68 0.66
CA ASP A 130 10.15 21.50 -0.63
C ASP A 130 10.05 20.04 -1.12
N LEU A 131 10.27 19.07 -0.22
CA LEU A 131 10.12 17.64 -0.53
C LEU A 131 8.71 17.28 -1.03
N ILE A 132 7.67 17.76 -0.34
CA ILE A 132 6.26 17.53 -0.71
C ILE A 132 5.94 18.21 -2.05
N ASN A 133 6.39 19.45 -2.25
CA ASN A 133 6.14 20.20 -3.48
C ASN A 133 6.79 19.57 -4.72
N LYS A 134 7.91 18.85 -4.56
CA LYS A 134 8.55 18.09 -5.66
C LYS A 134 7.71 16.91 -6.16
N LYS A 135 6.71 16.48 -5.37
CA LYS A 135 5.77 15.41 -5.69
C LYS A 135 4.32 15.93 -5.67
N ASN A 136 4.14 17.21 -6.00
CA ASN A 136 2.84 17.89 -5.98
C ASN A 136 1.78 17.25 -6.90
N ASP A 137 2.20 16.58 -7.97
CA ASP A 137 1.33 15.87 -8.91
C ASP A 137 0.46 14.79 -8.24
N PHE A 138 0.86 14.31 -7.07
CA PHE A 138 0.12 13.32 -6.29
C PHE A 138 -0.83 13.93 -5.26
N LEU A 139 -0.69 15.22 -4.93
CA LEU A 139 -1.45 15.86 -3.85
C LEU A 139 -2.95 16.01 -4.17
N ASN A 140 -3.29 16.09 -5.46
CA ASN A 140 -4.66 16.29 -5.93
C ASN A 140 -5.40 14.98 -6.24
N ILE A 141 -4.72 13.83 -6.11
CA ILE A 141 -5.40 12.53 -6.27
C ILE A 141 -6.44 12.40 -5.14
N PRO A 142 -7.69 11.98 -5.46
CA PRO A 142 -8.72 11.74 -4.47
C PRO A 142 -8.23 10.83 -3.34
N ASN A 143 -8.57 11.19 -2.10
CA ASN A 143 -8.17 10.42 -0.92
C ASN A 143 -8.68 8.97 -0.97
N GLU A 144 -9.84 8.72 -1.60
CA GLU A 144 -10.36 7.37 -1.84
C GLU A 144 -9.40 6.53 -2.69
N ASP A 145 -8.83 7.10 -3.74
CA ASP A 145 -7.92 6.37 -4.63
C ASP A 145 -6.53 6.24 -4.01
N MET A 146 -6.03 7.27 -3.34
CA MET A 146 -4.82 7.17 -2.51
C MET A 146 -4.93 6.07 -1.46
N SER A 147 -6.12 5.89 -0.86
CA SER A 147 -6.40 4.80 0.08
C SER A 147 -6.22 3.43 -0.59
N LYS A 148 -6.67 3.25 -1.83
CA LYS A 148 -6.48 1.99 -2.59
C LYS A 148 -5.00 1.73 -2.87
N PHE A 149 -4.25 2.77 -3.26
CA PHE A 149 -2.79 2.67 -3.43
C PHE A 149 -2.07 2.31 -2.13
N TYR A 150 -2.46 2.92 -1.01
CA TYR A 150 -1.91 2.61 0.30
C TYR A 150 -2.21 1.17 0.72
N ASP A 151 -3.41 0.65 0.46
CA ASP A 151 -3.75 -0.75 0.76
C ASP A 151 -2.85 -1.72 0.00
N ALA A 152 -2.57 -1.45 -1.28
CA ALA A 152 -1.65 -2.23 -2.10
C ALA A 152 -0.20 -2.10 -1.57
N PHE A 153 0.27 -0.88 -1.30
CA PHE A 153 1.57 -0.61 -0.68
C PHE A 153 1.74 -1.38 0.64
N LYS A 154 0.75 -1.32 1.53
CA LYS A 154 0.75 -2.01 2.82
C LYS A 154 0.87 -3.53 2.65
N SER A 155 0.14 -4.11 1.68
CA SER A 155 0.27 -5.54 1.38
C SER A 155 1.64 -5.90 0.78
N LEU A 156 2.23 -5.04 -0.05
CA LEU A 156 3.60 -5.22 -0.54
C LEU A 156 4.61 -5.17 0.61
N CYS A 157 4.41 -4.29 1.59
CA CYS A 157 5.26 -4.22 2.77
C CYS A 157 5.26 -5.51 3.60
N LYS A 158 4.11 -6.19 3.72
CA LYS A 158 4.05 -7.52 4.37
C LYS A 158 5.00 -8.50 3.69
N LEU A 159 4.99 -8.54 2.35
CA LEU A 159 5.89 -9.40 1.58
C LEU A 159 7.37 -9.09 1.85
N TYR A 160 7.75 -7.81 1.84
CA TYR A 160 9.11 -7.39 2.17
C TYR A 160 9.54 -7.79 3.59
N THR A 161 8.64 -7.68 4.56
CA THR A 161 8.90 -8.06 5.95
C THR A 161 9.04 -9.58 6.10
N GLU A 162 8.18 -10.37 5.45
CA GLU A 162 8.27 -11.82 5.47
C GLU A 162 9.53 -12.33 4.77
N CYS A 163 9.91 -11.73 3.65
CA CYS A 163 11.13 -12.10 2.93
C CYS A 163 12.40 -11.97 3.76
N ASP A 164 12.45 -10.95 4.62
CA ASP A 164 13.59 -10.74 5.52
C ASP A 164 13.52 -11.61 6.78
N ASN A 165 12.41 -12.31 7.00
CA ASN A 165 12.23 -13.23 8.10
C ASN A 165 12.51 -14.67 7.63
N SER A 166 13.62 -15.24 8.09
CA SER A 166 14.03 -16.62 7.77
C SER A 166 13.04 -17.69 8.23
N ASP A 167 12.18 -17.35 9.19
CA ASP A 167 11.23 -18.27 9.82
C ASP A 167 9.82 -18.16 9.21
N SER A 168 9.67 -17.40 8.12
CA SER A 168 8.37 -17.18 7.49
C SER A 168 7.81 -18.47 6.86
N ASP A 169 6.54 -18.77 7.17
CA ASP A 169 5.83 -19.92 6.61
C ASP A 169 5.45 -19.66 5.14
N TYR A 170 5.64 -20.67 4.30
CA TYR A 170 5.31 -20.61 2.88
C TYR A 170 3.81 -20.32 2.65
N ASN A 171 2.91 -20.82 3.50
CA ASN A 171 1.49 -20.53 3.35
C ASN A 171 1.18 -19.05 3.64
N SER A 172 1.80 -18.47 4.67
CA SER A 172 1.68 -17.04 4.98
C SER A 172 2.16 -16.16 3.82
N TYR A 173 3.34 -16.50 3.26
CA TYR A 173 3.84 -15.84 2.05
C TYR A 173 2.85 -15.92 0.88
N LEU A 174 2.28 -17.12 0.64
CA LEU A 174 1.35 -17.36 -0.46
C LEU A 174 0.08 -16.51 -0.30
N GLU A 175 -0.49 -16.48 0.90
CA GLU A 175 -1.67 -15.69 1.24
C GLU A 175 -1.40 -14.19 1.07
N ASN A 176 -0.28 -13.68 1.60
CA ASN A 176 0.08 -12.27 1.45
C ASN A 176 0.36 -11.89 -0.01
N THR A 177 0.94 -12.81 -0.80
CA THR A 177 1.19 -12.58 -2.22
C THR A 177 -0.13 -12.49 -2.99
N GLN A 178 -1.08 -13.38 -2.70
CA GLN A 178 -2.43 -13.32 -3.27
C GLN A 178 -3.17 -12.04 -2.86
N GLU A 179 -3.03 -11.61 -1.59
CA GLU A 179 -3.60 -10.35 -1.11
C GLU A 179 -3.04 -9.16 -1.90
N PHE A 180 -1.71 -9.07 -2.06
CA PHE A 180 -1.07 -8.01 -2.82
C PHE A 180 -1.52 -8.00 -4.29
N VAL A 181 -1.46 -9.16 -4.98
CA VAL A 181 -1.87 -9.25 -6.39
C VAL A 181 -3.33 -8.80 -6.55
N LYS A 182 -4.22 -9.24 -5.68
CA LYS A 182 -5.63 -8.82 -5.72
C LYS A 182 -5.78 -7.30 -5.58
N LYS A 183 -5.12 -6.70 -4.59
CA LYS A 183 -5.18 -5.24 -4.37
C LYS A 183 -4.54 -4.47 -5.51
N TYR A 184 -3.44 -4.97 -6.06
CA TYR A 184 -2.75 -4.35 -7.19
C TYR A 184 -3.57 -4.40 -8.48
N GLU A 185 -4.26 -5.52 -8.75
CA GLU A 185 -5.18 -5.64 -9.90
C GLU A 185 -6.36 -4.68 -9.77
N GLN A 186 -6.92 -4.48 -8.56
CA GLN A 186 -7.98 -3.50 -8.33
C GLN A 186 -7.56 -2.06 -8.63
N LEU A 187 -6.26 -1.76 -8.65
CA LEU A 187 -5.78 -0.44 -9.08
C LEU A 187 -6.00 -0.24 -10.57
N LYS A 188 -5.99 -1.29 -11.40
CA LYS A 188 -6.18 -1.20 -12.86
C LYS A 188 -7.57 -0.71 -13.27
N ASP A 189 -8.56 -0.85 -12.39
CA ASP A 189 -9.91 -0.31 -12.58
C ASP A 189 -9.97 1.21 -12.39
N LEU A 190 -8.94 1.81 -11.78
CA LEU A 190 -8.74 3.26 -11.79
C LEU A 190 -8.32 3.66 -13.20
N ASP A 191 -8.74 4.84 -13.65
CA ASP A 191 -8.53 5.36 -15.01
C ASP A 191 -7.04 5.74 -15.27
N ILE A 192 -6.15 4.78 -15.06
CA ILE A 192 -4.69 4.91 -15.07
C ILE A 192 -4.19 5.31 -16.46
N SER A 193 -4.95 4.98 -17.51
CA SER A 193 -4.52 5.17 -18.90
C SER A 193 -4.54 6.62 -19.36
N GLU A 194 -5.30 7.51 -18.71
CA GLU A 194 -5.41 8.92 -19.09
C GLU A 194 -4.78 9.90 -18.09
N ASN A 195 -4.36 9.42 -16.90
CA ASN A 195 -3.77 10.27 -15.86
C ASN A 195 -2.33 9.86 -15.53
N GLU A 196 -1.39 10.75 -15.85
CA GLU A 196 0.05 10.54 -15.63
C GLU A 196 0.39 10.24 -14.16
N SER A 197 -0.24 10.95 -13.21
CA SER A 197 0.02 10.75 -11.78
C SER A 197 -0.36 9.33 -11.33
N TYR A 198 -1.48 8.79 -11.79
CA TYR A 198 -1.90 7.41 -11.47
C TYR A 198 -0.96 6.38 -12.10
N SER A 199 -0.57 6.59 -13.37
CA SER A 199 0.42 5.77 -14.06
C SER A 199 1.76 5.74 -13.32
N GLN A 200 2.21 6.87 -12.76
CA GLN A 200 3.42 6.95 -11.96
C GLN A 200 3.31 6.18 -10.64
N LEU A 201 2.21 6.32 -9.88
CA LEU A 201 1.99 5.55 -8.64
C LEU A 201 1.97 4.03 -8.90
N PHE A 202 1.29 3.62 -9.98
CA PHE A 202 1.25 2.23 -10.41
C PHE A 202 2.64 1.70 -10.78
N SER A 203 3.43 2.51 -11.51
CA SER A 203 4.81 2.18 -11.87
C SER A 203 5.71 2.03 -10.65
N ILE A 204 5.55 2.88 -9.63
CA ILE A 204 6.30 2.78 -8.37
C ILE A 204 6.06 1.42 -7.72
N LEU A 205 4.80 1.05 -7.50
CA LEU A 205 4.44 -0.23 -6.89
C LEU A 205 4.88 -1.43 -7.75
N SER A 206 4.76 -1.34 -9.08
CA SER A 206 5.24 -2.38 -10.00
C SER A 206 6.74 -2.63 -9.84
N LYS A 207 7.54 -1.55 -9.87
CA LYS A 207 9.00 -1.61 -9.77
C LYS A 207 9.41 -2.18 -8.41
N ASP A 208 8.76 -1.77 -7.34
CA ASP A 208 9.05 -2.32 -6.01
C ASP A 208 8.70 -3.80 -5.92
N TYR A 209 7.60 -4.24 -6.54
CA TYR A 209 7.31 -5.67 -6.60
C TYR A 209 8.31 -6.46 -7.47
N ASP A 210 8.80 -5.88 -8.56
CA ASP A 210 9.88 -6.48 -9.35
C ASP A 210 11.18 -6.61 -8.54
N ASN A 211 11.52 -5.57 -7.77
CA ASN A 211 12.67 -5.59 -6.86
C ASN A 211 12.49 -6.62 -5.75
N PHE A 212 11.29 -6.73 -5.19
CA PHE A 212 10.94 -7.75 -4.22
C PHE A 212 11.23 -9.15 -4.76
N LYS A 213 10.76 -9.48 -5.96
CA LYS A 213 11.01 -10.78 -6.60
C LYS A 213 12.49 -11.07 -6.77
N ASN A 214 13.26 -10.05 -7.15
CA ASN A 214 14.73 -10.16 -7.29
C ASN A 214 15.45 -10.28 -5.94
N LYS A 215 14.88 -9.76 -4.85
CA LYS A 215 15.44 -9.92 -3.51
C LYS A 215 15.10 -11.30 -2.93
N CYS A 216 13.89 -11.77 -3.20
CA CYS A 216 13.28 -12.91 -2.51
C CYS A 216 13.29 -14.21 -3.31
N TYR A 217 14.48 -14.73 -3.64
CA TYR A 217 14.63 -15.91 -4.50
C TYR A 217 14.02 -17.21 -3.94
N TYR A 218 13.87 -17.32 -2.61
CA TYR A 218 13.39 -18.53 -1.94
C TYR A 218 11.88 -18.76 -2.12
N PHE A 219 11.14 -17.69 -2.41
CA PHE A 219 9.72 -17.78 -2.62
C PHE A 219 9.42 -17.64 -4.12
N PRO A 220 9.04 -18.73 -4.81
CA PRO A 220 8.81 -18.68 -6.24
C PRO A 220 7.70 -17.66 -6.54
N PRO A 221 7.96 -16.66 -7.40
CA PRO A 221 6.94 -15.69 -7.74
C PRO A 221 5.78 -16.39 -8.43
N LEU A 222 4.60 -16.36 -7.81
CA LEU A 222 3.33 -16.87 -8.36
C LEU A 222 3.02 -16.37 -9.78
N LEU A 223 3.67 -15.29 -10.21
CA LEU A 223 3.51 -14.72 -11.55
C LEU A 223 3.92 -15.63 -12.70
N THR A 224 4.71 -16.69 -12.48
CA THR A 224 4.96 -17.67 -13.55
C THR A 224 3.74 -18.55 -13.84
N TYR A 225 2.78 -18.65 -12.91
CA TYR A 225 1.54 -19.42 -13.11
C TYR A 225 0.29 -18.54 -13.31
N SER A 226 0.22 -17.33 -12.76
CA SER A 226 -0.98 -16.48 -12.81
C SER A 226 -1.26 -15.85 -14.18
N LEU A 227 -0.24 -15.31 -14.87
CA LEU A 227 -0.40 -14.66 -16.18
C LEU A 227 -0.78 -15.64 -17.29
N ILE A 228 -0.30 -16.88 -17.20
CA ILE A 228 -0.62 -17.95 -18.15
C ILE A 228 -2.03 -18.51 -17.86
N SER A 229 -2.45 -18.59 -16.58
CA SER A 229 -3.74 -19.17 -16.21
C SER A 229 -4.91 -18.23 -16.47
N ILE A 230 -4.77 -16.92 -16.28
CA ILE A 230 -5.86 -15.96 -16.59
C ILE A 230 -6.14 -15.91 -18.09
N ALA A 231 -5.10 -15.95 -18.95
CA ALA A 231 -5.27 -16.05 -20.39
C ALA A 231 -5.95 -17.37 -20.83
N LEU A 232 -5.68 -18.48 -20.14
CA LEU A 232 -6.28 -19.79 -20.44
C LEU A 232 -7.71 -19.94 -19.93
N ILE A 233 -8.12 -19.27 -18.85
CA ILE A 233 -9.49 -19.31 -18.33
C ILE A 233 -10.47 -18.66 -19.34
N PHE A 234 -10.10 -17.53 -19.95
CA PHE A 234 -10.96 -16.87 -20.93
C PHE A 234 -11.02 -17.58 -22.30
N VAL A 235 -10.01 -18.38 -22.65
CA VAL A 235 -10.02 -19.20 -23.88
C VAL A 235 -10.72 -20.55 -23.68
N ALA A 236 -10.66 -21.14 -22.48
CA ALA A 236 -11.25 -22.45 -22.21
C ALA A 236 -12.76 -22.41 -21.93
N ILE A 237 -13.30 -21.35 -21.30
CA ILE A 237 -14.72 -21.25 -20.95
C ILE A 237 -15.65 -21.35 -22.19
N PRO A 238 -15.37 -20.69 -23.32
CA PRO A 238 -16.20 -20.84 -24.54
C PRO A 238 -16.09 -22.24 -25.17
N ILE A 239 -14.90 -22.86 -25.11
CA ILE A 239 -14.66 -24.19 -25.69
C ILE A 239 -15.39 -25.27 -24.89
N PHE A 240 -15.39 -25.20 -23.56
CA PHE A 240 -16.10 -26.17 -22.71
C PHE A 240 -17.62 -25.97 -22.70
N LEU A 241 -18.12 -24.73 -22.74
CA LEU A 241 -19.56 -24.47 -22.85
C LEU A 241 -20.10 -24.83 -24.24
N GLY A 242 -19.33 -24.57 -25.31
CA GLY A 242 -19.67 -24.96 -26.68
C GLY A 242 -19.75 -26.47 -26.90
N ILE A 243 -18.87 -27.26 -26.24
CA ILE A 243 -18.90 -28.73 -26.30
C ILE A 243 -20.00 -29.32 -25.39
N SER A 244 -20.20 -28.76 -24.19
CA SER A 244 -21.21 -29.22 -23.23
C SER A 244 -22.65 -29.05 -23.76
N TYR A 245 -22.93 -27.99 -24.53
CA TYR A 245 -24.27 -27.78 -25.10
C TYR A 245 -24.62 -28.81 -26.18
N LYS A 246 -23.62 -29.36 -26.89
CA LYS A 246 -23.85 -30.32 -27.98
C LYS A 246 -23.84 -31.79 -27.52
N VAL A 247 -23.28 -32.10 -26.37
CA VAL A 247 -23.12 -33.49 -25.88
C VAL A 247 -23.78 -33.62 -24.52
N ASN A 248 -25.04 -34.07 -24.48
CA ASN A 248 -25.73 -34.43 -23.24
C ASN A 248 -25.28 -35.82 -22.73
N ASN A 249 -23.98 -35.98 -22.48
CA ASN A 249 -23.41 -37.22 -21.96
C ASN A 249 -23.15 -37.09 -20.45
N LYS A 250 -23.78 -37.96 -19.64
CA LYS A 250 -23.70 -37.96 -18.18
C LYS A 250 -22.27 -38.15 -17.65
N GLU A 251 -21.39 -38.83 -18.39
CA GLU A 251 -19.99 -39.03 -18.00
C GLU A 251 -19.18 -37.73 -17.99
N LEU A 252 -19.35 -36.88 -19.01
CA LEU A 252 -18.62 -35.62 -19.13
C LEU A 252 -18.99 -34.64 -18.00
N LYS A 253 -20.28 -34.60 -17.62
CA LYS A 253 -20.75 -33.79 -16.47
C LYS A 253 -20.11 -34.25 -15.15
N ASN A 254 -19.85 -35.54 -15.00
CA ASN A 254 -19.27 -36.09 -13.77
C ASN A 254 -17.77 -35.80 -13.67
N ILE A 255 -17.06 -35.81 -14.82
CA ILE A 255 -15.64 -35.43 -14.90
C ILE A 255 -15.47 -33.93 -14.61
N SER A 256 -16.30 -33.06 -15.19
CA SER A 256 -16.24 -31.62 -14.92
C SER A 256 -16.55 -31.30 -13.45
N PHE A 257 -17.50 -32.01 -12.85
CA PHE A 257 -17.84 -31.85 -11.44
C PHE A 257 -16.69 -32.26 -10.50
N LYS A 258 -16.05 -33.41 -10.74
CA LYS A 258 -14.85 -33.84 -9.99
C LYS A 258 -13.69 -32.84 -10.14
N TYR A 259 -13.49 -32.31 -11.33
CA TYR A 259 -12.43 -31.33 -11.59
C TYR A 259 -12.68 -30.02 -10.81
N MET A 260 -13.91 -29.52 -10.78
CA MET A 260 -14.31 -28.35 -9.98
C MET A 260 -14.18 -28.58 -8.47
N GLN A 261 -14.47 -29.78 -7.97
CA GLN A 261 -14.24 -30.14 -6.56
C GLN A 261 -12.74 -30.15 -6.20
N THR A 262 -11.89 -30.57 -7.14
CA THR A 262 -10.43 -30.63 -6.95
C THR A 262 -9.83 -29.22 -6.90
N LEU A 263 -10.34 -28.28 -7.70
CA LEU A 263 -9.90 -26.90 -7.73
C LEU A 263 -10.35 -26.07 -6.52
N THR A 264 -11.47 -26.43 -5.89
CA THR A 264 -12.05 -25.64 -4.79
C THR A 264 -11.73 -26.17 -3.39
N LYS A 265 -10.97 -27.28 -3.27
CA LYS A 265 -10.63 -27.97 -2.00
C LYS A 265 -11.80 -28.10 -1.02
N LYS A 266 -13.04 -28.18 -1.51
CA LYS A 266 -14.23 -28.45 -0.70
C LYS A 266 -14.82 -29.79 -1.10
N SER A 267 -14.61 -30.78 -0.25
CA SER A 267 -15.37 -32.02 -0.26
C SER A 267 -16.74 -31.75 0.40
N TYR A 268 -17.78 -31.56 -0.40
CA TYR A 268 -19.15 -31.70 0.10
C TYR A 268 -19.52 -33.18 0.04
N VAL A 269 -19.62 -33.80 1.21
CA VAL A 269 -20.13 -35.16 1.39
C VAL A 269 -21.66 -35.06 1.37
N PHE A 270 -22.31 -35.83 0.48
CA PHE A 270 -23.70 -36.24 0.66
C PHE A 270 -23.69 -37.66 1.22
#